data_AF-A0A543KIQ0-F1
#
_entry.id   AF-A0A543KIQ0-F1
#
_cell.length_a   1.000
_cell.length_b   1.000
_cell.length_c   1.000
_cell.angle_alpha   90.00
_cell.angle_beta   90.00
_cell.angle_gamma   90.00
#
_symmetry.space_group_name_H-M   'P 1'
#
loop_
_entity.id
_entity.type
_entity.pdbx_description
1 polymer ?
#
loop_
_entity_poly.entity_id
_entity_poly.type
_entity_poly.pdbx_seq_one_letter_code
_entity_poly.pdbx_strand_id
1 'polypeptide(L)'
;MGGAGDDTLVGAALDDSGQDRSGANFLNGGAGDDLLIAGQGDTLSGGEGADQFALGDWLAGGAPALIVDYSPEVDQIVLHYDPDRLTQPEVSVTFDATQPDTADIRVNGQIIAHVANASGLTADAIAVVAGYPEAIAAE
;
A
#
# COMPACT_ATOMS: atom_id res chain seq x y z
N MET A 1 5.38 -7.79 12.28
CA MET A 1 5.70 -6.94 13.44
C MET A 1 7.18 -6.64 13.34
N GLY A 2 7.57 -5.38 13.19
CA GLY A 2 8.96 -4.93 13.09
C GLY A 2 9.57 -4.73 14.47
N GLY A 3 9.05 -3.75 15.22
CA GLY A 3 9.46 -3.47 16.59
C GLY A 3 10.09 -2.10 16.72
N ALA A 4 11.40 -2.04 16.91
CA ALA A 4 12.13 -0.79 17.05
C ALA A 4 13.28 -0.74 16.04
N GLY A 5 13.50 0.43 15.44
CA GLY A 5 14.39 0.62 14.31
C GLY A 5 13.65 0.51 12.98
N ASP A 6 14.35 0.81 11.89
CA ASP A 6 13.78 0.83 10.55
C ASP A 6 13.66 -0.60 10.01
N ASP A 7 12.44 -1.10 9.86
CA ASP A 7 12.11 -2.47 9.47
C ASP A 7 11.53 -2.54 8.06
N THR A 8 11.64 -3.72 7.43
CA THR A 8 10.92 -4.05 6.20
C THR A 8 9.98 -5.21 6.46
N LEU A 9 8.68 -4.97 6.30
CA LEU A 9 7.62 -5.96 6.50
C LEU A 9 6.97 -6.28 5.17
N VAL A 10 6.85 -7.58 4.89
CA VAL A 10 6.30 -8.10 3.65
C VAL A 10 5.01 -8.86 3.94
N GLY A 11 3.90 -8.32 3.46
CA GLY A 11 2.57 -8.93 3.49
C GLY A 11 2.18 -9.57 2.16
N ALA A 12 2.90 -9.28 1.08
CA ALA A 12 2.65 -9.87 -0.24
C ALA A 12 3.54 -11.09 -0.51
N ALA A 13 2.97 -12.12 -1.14
CA ALA A 13 3.71 -13.22 -1.73
C ALA A 13 3.21 -13.43 -3.16
N LEU A 14 3.98 -13.01 -4.15
CA LEU A 14 3.56 -13.06 -5.54
C LEU A 14 3.72 -14.47 -6.15
N ASP A 15 2.80 -14.87 -7.01
CA ASP A 15 2.93 -16.05 -7.87
C ASP A 15 3.59 -15.71 -9.23
N ASP A 16 3.78 -16.69 -10.10
CA ASP A 16 4.39 -16.50 -11.43
C ASP A 16 3.58 -15.55 -12.33
N SER A 17 2.30 -15.33 -11.99
CA SER A 17 1.43 -14.36 -12.63
C SER A 17 1.40 -13.03 -11.89
N GLY A 18 2.35 -12.79 -10.98
CA GLY A 18 2.48 -11.63 -10.10
C GLY A 18 1.20 -11.25 -9.37
N GLN A 19 0.39 -12.24 -8.99
CA GLN A 19 -0.77 -12.05 -8.13
C GLN A 19 -0.40 -12.45 -6.71
N ASP A 20 -0.94 -11.73 -5.74
CA ASP A 20 -0.70 -12.06 -4.34
C ASP A 20 -1.48 -13.30 -3.90
N ARG A 21 -0.83 -14.14 -3.08
CA ARG A 21 -1.36 -15.38 -2.52
C ARG A 21 -1.11 -15.53 -1.02
N SER A 22 -0.58 -14.52 -0.34
CA SER A 22 -0.34 -14.56 1.12
C SER A 22 -1.65 -14.60 1.91
N GLY A 23 -2.70 -13.97 1.37
CA GLY A 23 -3.96 -13.73 2.06
C GLY A 23 -3.81 -12.71 3.19
N ALA A 24 -4.94 -12.30 3.78
CA ALA A 24 -4.97 -11.22 4.75
C ALA A 24 -4.02 -11.42 5.94
N ASN A 25 -3.13 -10.46 6.16
CA ASN A 25 -2.15 -10.41 7.24
C ASN A 25 -2.32 -9.12 8.08
N PHE A 26 -1.61 -9.09 9.21
CA PHE A 26 -1.50 -7.88 10.04
C PHE A 26 -0.04 -7.45 10.10
N LEU A 27 0.25 -6.28 9.55
CA LEU A 27 1.58 -5.66 9.54
C LEU A 27 1.57 -4.49 10.52
N ASN A 28 2.59 -4.44 11.36
CA ASN A 28 2.80 -3.36 12.33
C ASN A 28 4.31 -3.08 12.32
N GLY A 29 4.69 -1.89 11.83
CA GLY A 29 6.07 -1.43 11.74
C GLY A 29 6.65 -1.26 13.13
N GLY A 30 6.10 -0.34 13.90
CA GLY A 30 6.46 -0.13 15.30
C GLY A 30 7.03 1.26 15.49
N ALA A 31 8.29 1.36 15.88
CA ALA A 31 8.99 2.64 15.98
C ALA A 31 10.20 2.62 15.06
N GLY A 32 10.34 3.62 14.19
CA GLY A 32 11.37 3.66 13.14
C GLY A 32 10.74 4.11 11.83
N ASP A 33 11.58 4.35 10.82
CA ASP A 33 11.08 4.67 9.48
C ASP A 33 10.91 3.35 8.71
N ASP A 34 9.69 2.78 8.74
CA ASP A 34 9.45 1.42 8.27
C ASP A 34 8.99 1.34 6.80
N LEU A 35 9.32 0.24 6.12
CA LEU A 35 8.77 -0.13 4.82
C LEU A 35 7.76 -1.27 4.98
N LEU A 36 6.49 -1.00 4.68
CA LEU A 36 5.42 -1.97 4.75
C LEU A 36 4.87 -2.28 3.35
N ILE A 37 5.13 -3.49 2.84
CA ILE A 37 4.67 -3.96 1.54
C ILE A 37 3.36 -4.73 1.72
N ALA A 38 2.26 -4.14 1.23
CA ALA A 38 0.92 -4.67 1.41
C ALA A 38 0.62 -5.89 0.54
N GLY A 39 0.01 -6.91 1.13
CA GLY A 39 -0.75 -7.96 0.46
C GLY A 39 -2.26 -7.68 0.41
N GLN A 40 -3.00 -8.53 -0.29
CA GLN A 40 -4.44 -8.45 -0.44
C GLN A 40 -5.14 -8.71 0.89
N GLY A 41 -6.03 -7.79 1.28
CA GLY A 41 -6.80 -7.87 2.52
C GLY A 41 -5.99 -7.59 3.79
N ASP A 42 -4.75 -7.14 3.65
CA ASP A 42 -3.89 -6.82 4.79
C ASP A 42 -4.41 -5.64 5.60
N THR A 43 -4.13 -5.66 6.90
CA THR A 43 -4.25 -4.48 7.77
C THR A 43 -2.86 -4.03 8.18
N LEU A 44 -2.54 -2.77 7.92
CA LEU A 44 -1.21 -2.19 8.07
C LEU A 44 -1.26 -1.02 9.04
N SER A 45 -0.31 -0.99 9.97
CA SER A 45 -0.02 0.11 10.88
C SER A 45 1.46 0.43 10.76
N GLY A 46 1.79 1.67 10.40
CA GLY A 46 3.18 2.15 10.33
C GLY A 46 3.75 2.27 11.73
N GLY A 47 3.09 3.07 12.56
CA GLY A 47 3.48 3.33 13.94
C GLY A 47 4.11 4.71 14.11
N GLU A 48 5.22 4.77 14.85
CA GLU A 48 5.99 5.99 15.04
C GLU A 48 7.14 6.06 14.03
N GLY A 49 7.20 7.12 13.23
CA GLY A 49 8.31 7.35 12.29
C GLY A 49 7.78 7.75 10.92
N ALA A 50 8.68 7.96 9.97
CA ALA A 50 8.35 8.26 8.58
C ALA A 50 8.18 6.98 7.77
N ASP A 51 6.97 6.43 7.80
CA ASP A 51 6.70 5.13 7.21
C ASP A 51 6.40 5.20 5.72
N GLN A 52 6.74 4.14 5.01
CA GLN A 52 6.40 3.94 3.61
C GLN A 52 5.47 2.73 3.44
N PHE A 53 4.24 3.01 3.00
CA PHE A 53 3.29 1.99 2.60
C PHE A 53 3.43 1.71 1.10
N ALA A 54 4.03 0.57 0.77
CA ALA A 54 4.18 0.10 -0.60
C ALA A 54 2.95 -0.72 -1.01
N LEU A 55 2.19 -0.16 -1.95
CA LEU A 55 1.06 -0.78 -2.63
C LEU A 55 1.49 -1.21 -4.03
N GLY A 56 0.69 -2.03 -4.70
CA GLY A 56 0.91 -2.27 -6.12
C GLY A 56 -0.22 -2.93 -6.89
N ASP A 57 0.01 -3.12 -8.17
CA ASP A 57 -0.93 -3.74 -9.11
C ASP A 57 -1.32 -5.19 -8.74
N TRP A 58 -0.49 -5.89 -7.97
CA TRP A 58 -0.80 -7.20 -7.41
C TRP A 58 -1.98 -7.20 -6.42
N LEU A 59 -2.39 -6.04 -5.90
CA LEU A 59 -3.58 -5.89 -5.06
C LEU A 59 -4.88 -5.86 -5.88
N ALA A 60 -4.79 -5.55 -7.17
CA ALA A 60 -5.96 -5.34 -8.02
C ALA A 60 -6.75 -6.64 -8.22
N GLY A 61 -8.07 -6.57 -8.02
CA GLY A 61 -8.97 -7.73 -8.12
C GLY A 61 -9.06 -8.57 -6.85
N GLY A 62 -8.26 -8.27 -5.82
CA GLY A 62 -8.32 -8.87 -4.50
C GLY A 62 -9.19 -8.09 -3.50
N ALA A 63 -9.15 -8.52 -2.24
CA ALA A 63 -9.62 -7.70 -1.13
C ALA A 63 -8.68 -6.49 -0.95
N PRO A 64 -9.18 -5.26 -0.82
CA PRO A 64 -8.32 -4.09 -0.59
C PRO A 64 -7.52 -4.21 0.70
N ALA A 65 -6.29 -3.71 0.70
CA ALA A 65 -5.53 -3.50 1.93
C ALA A 65 -6.18 -2.38 2.77
N LEU A 66 -5.85 -2.32 4.06
CA LEU A 66 -6.32 -1.31 4.99
C LEU A 66 -5.13 -0.71 5.74
N ILE A 67 -4.86 0.57 5.54
CA ILE A 67 -3.89 1.34 6.32
C ILE A 67 -4.64 2.07 7.44
N VAL A 68 -4.29 1.84 8.70
CA VAL A 68 -5.12 2.26 9.84
C VAL A 68 -4.66 3.55 10.53
N ASP A 69 -3.42 3.99 10.31
CA ASP A 69 -2.78 5.07 11.07
C ASP A 69 -2.00 6.08 10.21
N TYR A 70 -2.28 6.15 8.90
CA TYR A 70 -1.59 7.03 7.97
C TYR A 70 -1.53 8.49 8.46
N SER A 71 -0.33 9.07 8.44
CA SER A 71 -0.05 10.46 8.79
C SER A 71 0.41 11.23 7.54
N PRO A 72 -0.42 12.12 6.96
CA PRO A 72 -0.08 12.80 5.71
C PRO A 72 1.11 13.76 5.79
N GLU A 73 1.54 14.13 6.99
CA GLU A 73 2.70 15.00 7.21
C GLU A 73 4.03 14.22 7.28
N VAL A 74 3.97 12.91 7.48
CA VAL A 74 5.11 12.07 7.87
C VAL A 74 5.26 10.88 6.94
N ASP A 75 4.17 10.19 6.62
CA ASP A 75 4.16 8.94 5.88
C ASP A 75 4.06 9.14 4.38
N GLN A 76 4.49 8.12 3.64
CA GLN A 76 4.41 8.07 2.18
C GLN A 76 3.66 6.84 1.71
N ILE A 77 2.88 7.01 0.64
CA ILE A 77 2.27 5.90 -0.09
C ILE A 77 2.96 5.83 -1.45
N VAL A 78 3.48 4.65 -1.77
CA VAL A 78 4.13 4.36 -3.04
C VAL A 78 3.36 3.26 -3.75
N LEU A 79 2.91 3.54 -4.97
CA LEU A 79 2.31 2.56 -5.86
C LEU A 79 3.35 2.00 -6.82
N HIS A 80 3.63 0.72 -6.68
CA HIS A 80 4.44 -0.06 -7.60
C HIS A 80 3.58 -0.69 -8.70
N TYR A 81 4.11 -0.82 -9.91
CA TYR A 81 3.43 -1.52 -10.99
C TYR A 81 4.42 -2.19 -11.93
N ASP A 82 4.00 -3.29 -12.55
CA ASP A 82 4.77 -3.97 -13.57
C ASP A 82 4.50 -3.36 -14.96
N PRO A 83 5.48 -2.70 -15.60
CA PRO A 83 5.28 -2.05 -16.89
C PRO A 83 5.00 -3.04 -18.04
N ASP A 84 5.37 -4.31 -17.90
CA ASP A 84 5.08 -5.34 -18.89
C ASP A 84 3.62 -5.81 -18.83
N ARG A 85 2.95 -5.57 -17.70
CA ARG A 85 1.55 -5.94 -17.46
C ARG A 85 0.59 -4.77 -17.54
N LEU A 86 1.05 -3.61 -17.11
CA LEU A 86 0.24 -2.40 -17.02
C LEU A 86 1.02 -1.20 -17.55
N THR A 87 0.59 -0.70 -18.71
CA THR A 87 1.14 0.55 -19.27
C THR A 87 0.61 1.74 -18.47
N GLN A 88 1.42 2.24 -17.54
CA GLN A 88 1.17 3.40 -16.67
C GLN A 88 -0.22 3.39 -15.99
N PRO A 89 -0.32 3.03 -14.69
CA PRO A 89 -1.60 2.95 -14.00
C PRO A 89 -2.33 4.30 -13.94
N GLU A 90 -3.64 4.30 -14.16
CA GLU A 90 -4.50 5.42 -13.76
C GLU A 90 -4.74 5.34 -12.26
N VAL A 91 -4.16 6.27 -11.50
CA VAL A 91 -4.33 6.36 -10.05
C VAL A 91 -5.39 7.40 -9.71
N SER A 92 -6.35 7.05 -8.88
CA SER A 92 -7.34 7.99 -8.34
C SER A 92 -7.57 7.76 -6.86
N VAL A 93 -7.94 8.84 -6.15
CA VAL A 93 -8.28 8.83 -4.74
C VAL A 93 -9.71 9.32 -4.60
N THR A 94 -10.56 8.53 -3.95
CA THR A 94 -11.97 8.87 -3.72
C THR A 94 -12.30 8.78 -2.23
N PHE A 95 -13.27 9.55 -1.78
CA PHE A 95 -13.75 9.53 -0.40
C PHE A 95 -15.21 9.12 -0.36
N ASP A 96 -15.57 8.28 0.61
CA ASP A 96 -16.98 8.00 0.92
C ASP A 96 -17.56 9.23 1.65
N ALA A 97 -18.72 9.70 1.21
CA ALA A 97 -19.41 10.84 1.84
C ALA A 97 -19.78 10.59 3.33
N THR A 98 -19.83 9.33 3.74
CA THR A 98 -20.11 8.89 5.11
C THR A 98 -18.84 8.71 5.96
N GLN A 99 -17.66 8.64 5.32
CA GLN A 99 -16.35 8.47 5.96
C GLN A 99 -15.32 9.39 5.28
N PRO A 100 -15.42 10.72 5.48
CA PRO A 100 -14.56 11.68 4.79
C PRO A 100 -13.08 11.58 5.17
N ASP A 101 -12.76 10.93 6.29
CA ASP A 101 -11.39 10.70 6.74
C ASP A 101 -10.78 9.40 6.20
N THR A 102 -11.57 8.59 5.47
CA THR A 102 -11.11 7.34 4.85
C THR A 102 -11.07 7.51 3.33
N ALA A 103 -9.87 7.39 2.77
CA ALA A 103 -9.67 7.42 1.33
C ALA A 103 -9.67 6.00 0.73
N ASP A 104 -10.29 5.85 -0.43
CA ASP A 104 -10.12 4.70 -1.31
C ASP A 104 -9.05 5.05 -2.36
N ILE A 105 -7.94 4.33 -2.37
CA ILE A 105 -6.96 4.37 -3.46
C ILE A 105 -7.38 3.38 -4.53
N ARG A 106 -7.44 3.86 -5.78
CA ARG A 106 -7.86 3.09 -6.93
C ARG A 106 -6.81 3.08 -8.02
N VAL A 107 -6.67 1.91 -8.66
CA VAL A 107 -5.88 1.71 -9.87
C VAL A 107 -6.82 1.22 -10.98
N ASN A 108 -6.89 1.98 -12.08
CA ASN A 108 -7.80 1.71 -13.20
C ASN A 108 -9.27 1.50 -12.76
N GLY A 109 -9.70 2.26 -11.75
CA GLY A 109 -11.04 2.20 -11.15
C GLY A 109 -11.26 1.12 -10.09
N GLN A 110 -10.35 0.15 -9.95
CA GLN A 110 -10.41 -0.89 -8.91
C GLN A 110 -9.82 -0.38 -7.60
N ILE A 111 -10.51 -0.59 -6.48
CA ILE A 111 -9.99 -0.22 -5.15
C ILE A 111 -8.89 -1.22 -4.78
N ILE A 112 -7.72 -0.71 -4.40
CA ILE A 112 -6.59 -1.53 -3.93
C ILE A 112 -6.29 -1.32 -2.45
N ALA A 113 -6.66 -0.16 -1.89
CA ALA A 113 -6.46 0.13 -0.47
C ALA A 113 -7.51 1.10 0.06
N HIS A 114 -7.88 0.90 1.32
CA HIS A 114 -8.54 1.87 2.18
C HIS A 114 -7.48 2.50 3.09
N VAL A 115 -7.53 3.81 3.28
CA VAL A 115 -6.56 4.56 4.08
C VAL A 115 -7.30 5.43 5.07
N ALA A 116 -7.21 5.09 6.36
CA ALA A 116 -7.75 5.92 7.44
C ALA A 116 -6.87 7.16 7.67
N ASN A 117 -7.44 8.20 8.31
CA ASN A 117 -6.78 9.48 8.58
C ASN A 117 -6.24 10.19 7.32
N ALA A 118 -6.80 9.87 6.17
CA ALA A 118 -6.34 10.35 4.86
C ALA A 118 -7.11 11.59 4.38
N SER A 119 -7.69 12.36 5.30
CA SER A 119 -8.47 13.55 4.99
C SER A 119 -7.67 14.51 4.10
N GLY A 120 -8.14 14.73 2.87
CA GLY A 120 -7.45 15.60 1.89
C GLY A 120 -6.33 14.94 1.08
N LEU A 121 -6.09 13.63 1.22
CA LEU A 121 -5.20 12.87 0.35
C LEU A 121 -5.65 13.00 -1.11
N THR A 122 -4.68 13.17 -2.02
CA THR A 122 -4.92 13.26 -3.47
C THR A 122 -4.03 12.28 -4.21
N ALA A 123 -4.39 11.96 -5.46
CA ALA A 123 -3.58 11.07 -6.29
C ALA A 123 -2.15 11.60 -6.53
N ASP A 124 -1.97 12.92 -6.57
CA ASP A 124 -0.66 13.56 -6.75
C ASP A 124 0.30 13.33 -5.57
N ALA A 125 -0.23 12.97 -4.40
CA ALA A 125 0.56 12.63 -3.22
C ALA A 125 1.05 11.17 -3.22
N ILE A 126 0.55 10.34 -4.14
CA ILE A 126 0.95 8.93 -4.27
C ILE A 126 2.09 8.86 -5.29
N ALA A 127 3.28 8.45 -4.83
CA ALA A 127 4.39 8.22 -5.74
C ALA A 127 4.11 6.96 -6.59
N VAL A 128 4.28 7.05 -7.90
CA VAL A 128 4.08 5.91 -8.81
C VAL A 128 5.43 5.48 -9.37
N VAL A 129 5.80 4.22 -9.14
CA VAL A 129 7.11 3.65 -9.48
C VAL A 129 6.94 2.40 -10.32
N ALA A 130 7.70 2.30 -11.41
CA ALA A 130 7.75 1.08 -12.22
C ALA A 130 8.66 0.03 -11.57
N GLY A 131 8.21 -1.22 -11.56
CA GLY A 131 8.90 -2.36 -10.94
C GLY A 131 8.39 -2.66 -9.53
N TYR A 132 8.64 -3.89 -9.08
CA TYR A 132 8.30 -4.36 -7.74
C TYR A 132 9.31 -3.86 -6.69
N PRO A 133 8.91 -3.70 -5.42
CA PRO A 133 9.85 -3.54 -4.32
C PRO A 133 10.85 -4.71 -4.30
N GLU A 134 12.12 -4.45 -3.99
CA GLU A 134 13.19 -5.47 -4.04
C GLU A 134 12.85 -6.72 -3.20
N ALA A 135 12.15 -6.55 -2.08
CA ALA A 135 11.78 -7.64 -1.18
C ALA A 135 10.72 -8.61 -1.76
N ILE A 136 10.01 -8.24 -2.82
CA ILE A 136 9.02 -9.10 -3.51
C ILE A 136 9.28 -9.26 -5.01
N ALA A 137 10.38 -8.67 -5.52
CA ALA A 137 10.78 -8.87 -6.90
C ALA A 137 11.24 -10.32 -7.10
N ALA A 138 10.76 -10.97 -8.17
CA ALA A 138 11.28 -12.26 -8.59
C ALA A 138 12.73 -12.10 -9.07
N GLU A 139 13.63 -12.99 -8.64
CA GLU A 139 15.02 -13.07 -9.13
C GLU A 139 15.11 -13.40 -10.63
#